data_AF-A0A414HV95-F1
#
_entry.id   AF-A0A414HV95-F1
#
_cell.length_a   1.000
_cell.length_b   1.000
_cell.length_c   1.000
_cell.angle_alpha   90.00
_cell.angle_beta   90.00
_cell.angle_gamma   90.00
#
_symmetry.space_group_name_H-M   'P 1'
#
loop_
_entity.id
_entity.type
_entity.pdbx_description
1 polymer ?
#
loop_
_entity_poly.entity_id
_entity_poly.type
_entity_poly.pdbx_seq_one_letter_code
_entity_poly.pdbx_strand_id
1 'polypeptide(L)'
;MEEITSFVLIVIIVFGILQIILFFKLWGMTNNVKKIRESFLTGADGLSPAKIEFAIGNIEKAKELLKKEFIIDIFKIYKEIVATDYSQHQHEINVYNKEYKKIEARYRDFICNSDEYIDFTKFNSFDKAKEFFK
;
A
#
# COMPACT_ATOMS: atom_id res chain seq x y z
N MET A 1 31.28 -11.94 -46.80
CA MET A 1 30.04 -12.31 -46.08
C MET A 1 30.34 -12.68 -44.62
N GLU A 2 31.38 -13.48 -44.34
CA GLU A 2 31.73 -13.89 -42.97
C GLU A 2 32.17 -12.73 -42.05
N GLU A 3 32.99 -11.78 -42.53
CA GLU A 3 33.43 -10.64 -41.70
C GLU A 3 32.28 -9.73 -41.24
N ILE A 4 31.28 -9.52 -42.11
CA ILE A 4 30.08 -8.74 -41.79
C ILE A 4 29.27 -9.48 -40.71
N THR A 5 29.12 -10.80 -40.84
CA THR A 5 28.42 -11.64 -39.85
C THR A 5 29.12 -11.62 -38.50
N SER A 6 30.45 -11.72 -38.45
CA SER A 6 31.23 -11.65 -37.21
C SER A 6 31.10 -10.29 -36.53
N PHE A 7 31.11 -9.20 -37.29
CA PHE A 7 30.92 -7.85 -36.75
C PHE A 7 29.51 -7.67 -36.16
N VAL A 8 28.47 -8.10 -36.89
CA VAL A 8 27.09 -8.02 -36.42
C VAL A 8 26.88 -8.83 -35.14
N LEU A 9 27.50 -10.01 -35.03
CA LEU A 9 27.43 -10.84 -33.82
C LEU A 9 27.99 -10.12 -32.58
N ILE A 10 29.13 -9.45 -32.72
CA ILE A 10 29.75 -8.68 -31.64
C ILE A 10 28.84 -7.53 -31.20
N VAL A 11 28.26 -6.80 -32.16
CA VAL A 11 27.32 -5.71 -31.86
C VAL A 11 26.09 -6.22 -31.10
N ILE A 12 25.54 -7.37 -31.48
CA ILE A 12 24.39 -7.98 -30.78
C ILE A 12 24.77 -8.37 -29.35
N ILE A 13 25.95 -8.94 -29.12
CA ILE A 13 26.43 -9.32 -27.77
C ILE A 13 26.59 -8.07 -26.90
N VAL A 14 27.27 -7.04 -27.41
CA VAL A 14 27.44 -5.77 -26.70
C VAL A 14 26.09 -5.14 -26.37
N PHE A 15 25.17 -5.13 -27.35
CA PHE A 15 23.82 -4.63 -27.14
C PHE A 15 23.07 -5.42 -26.07
N GLY A 16 23.17 -6.76 -26.07
CA GLY A 16 22.56 -7.61 -25.05
C GLY A 16 23.07 -7.32 -23.64
N ILE A 17 24.38 -7.13 -23.47
CA ILE A 17 24.98 -6.75 -22.17
C ILE A 17 24.49 -5.37 -21.72
N LEU A 18 24.45 -4.39 -22.64
CA LEU A 18 23.91 -3.05 -22.38
C LEU A 18 22.43 -3.10 -21.95
N GLN A 19 21.61 -3.95 -22.58
CA GLN A 19 20.21 -4.11 -22.19
C GLN A 19 20.07 -4.65 -20.76
N ILE A 20 20.86 -5.66 -20.37
CA ILE A 20 20.84 -6.22 -19.01
C ILE A 20 21.17 -5.13 -17.97
N ILE A 21 22.21 -4.31 -18.22
CA ILE A 21 22.58 -3.19 -17.33
C ILE A 21 21.45 -2.15 -17.24
N LEU A 22 20.82 -1.83 -18.37
CA LEU A 22 19.68 -0.90 -18.40
C LEU A 22 18.48 -1.43 -17.62
N PHE A 23 18.19 -2.73 -17.66
CA PHE A 23 17.15 -3.34 -16.85
C PHE A 23 17.40 -3.17 -15.34
N PHE A 24 18.62 -3.46 -14.86
CA PHE A 24 18.96 -3.24 -13.45
C PHE A 24 18.86 -1.77 -13.04
N LYS A 25 19.27 -0.84 -13.92
CA LYS A 25 19.15 0.60 -13.67
C LYS A 25 17.70 1.06 -13.58
N LEU A 26 16.84 0.57 -14.50
CA LEU A 26 15.41 0.87 -14.49
C LEU A 26 14.74 0.29 -13.23
N TRP A 27 15.13 -0.91 -12.82
CA TRP A 27 14.59 -1.58 -11.63
C TRP A 27 14.95 -0.86 -10.33
N GLY A 28 16.17 -0.32 -10.23
CA GLY A 28 16.54 0.55 -9.11
C GLY A 28 15.71 1.85 -9.07
N MET A 29 15.45 2.46 -10.23
CA MET A 29 14.60 3.66 -10.33
C MET A 29 13.14 3.37 -9.95
N THR A 30 12.55 2.27 -10.42
CA THR A 30 11.17 1.90 -10.08
C THR A 30 11.03 1.52 -8.60
N ASN A 31 12.04 0.91 -7.99
CA ASN A 31 12.06 0.66 -6.55
C ASN A 31 12.07 1.96 -5.73
N ASN A 32 12.82 2.99 -6.17
CA ASN A 32 12.80 4.31 -5.54
C ASN A 32 11.42 4.98 -5.64
N VAL A 33 10.73 4.88 -6.79
CA VAL A 33 9.37 5.39 -6.95
C VAL A 33 8.39 4.68 -6.01
N LYS A 34 8.52 3.37 -5.85
CA LYS A 34 7.72 2.60 -4.87
C LYS A 34 7.91 3.13 -3.44
N LYS A 35 9.16 3.39 -3.04
CA LYS A 35 9.50 3.94 -1.72
C LYS A 35 8.92 5.35 -1.51
N ILE A 36 8.97 6.21 -2.52
CA ILE A 36 8.37 7.56 -2.46
C ILE A 36 6.86 7.47 -2.29
N ARG A 37 6.19 6.60 -3.05
CA ARG A 37 4.74 6.40 -2.95
C ARG A 37 4.33 5.92 -1.56
N GLU A 38 5.09 5.01 -0.96
CA GLU A 38 4.85 4.53 0.41
C GLU A 38 5.02 5.69 1.42
N SER A 39 6.06 6.50 1.30
CA SER A 39 6.28 7.65 2.20
C SER A 39 5.18 8.72 2.11
N PHE A 40 4.58 8.93 0.94
CA PHE A 40 3.47 9.89 0.76
C PHE A 40 2.18 9.41 1.42
N LEU A 41 1.96 8.10 1.48
CA LEU A 41 0.77 7.52 2.10
C LEU A 41 0.89 7.43 3.63
N THR A 42 2.11 7.33 4.15
CA THR A 42 2.36 7.17 5.59
C THR A 42 2.86 8.45 6.28
N GLY A 43 3.07 9.53 5.52
CA GLY A 43 3.71 10.76 6.01
C GLY A 43 5.20 10.57 6.27
N ALA A 44 5.94 11.68 6.37
CA ALA A 44 7.36 11.63 6.69
C ALA A 44 7.57 10.86 8.01
N ASP A 45 8.42 9.83 7.97
CA ASP A 45 8.83 9.04 9.14
C ASP A 45 7.71 8.27 9.89
N GLY A 46 6.60 7.96 9.22
CA GLY A 46 5.49 7.20 9.82
C GLY A 46 4.53 8.07 10.64
N LEU A 47 4.63 9.40 10.50
CA LEU A 47 3.72 10.34 11.14
C LEU A 47 2.52 10.61 10.23
N SER A 48 1.39 9.99 10.58
CA SER A 48 0.09 10.19 9.92
C SER A 48 -0.23 11.69 9.72
N PRO A 49 -0.66 12.12 8.53
CA PRO A 49 -1.19 13.47 8.31
C PRO A 49 -2.23 13.93 9.34
N ALA A 50 -3.07 13.02 9.83
CA ALA A 50 -4.01 13.32 10.91
C ALA A 50 -3.30 13.68 12.24
N LYS A 51 -2.17 13.04 12.58
CA LYS A 51 -1.32 13.41 13.73
C LYS A 51 -0.80 14.82 13.64
N ILE A 52 -0.36 15.21 12.46
CA ILE A 52 0.24 16.51 12.21
C ILE A 52 -0.82 17.60 12.38
N GLU A 53 -1.97 17.47 11.72
CA GLU A 53 -3.06 18.44 11.83
C GLU A 53 -3.65 18.51 13.24
N PHE A 54 -3.70 17.39 13.96
CA PHE A 54 -4.12 17.37 15.37
C PHE A 54 -3.14 18.16 16.25
N ALA A 55 -1.83 17.97 16.07
CA ALA A 55 -0.80 18.71 16.81
C ALA A 55 -0.79 20.21 16.47
N ILE A 56 -1.17 20.58 15.24
CA ILE A 56 -1.35 21.97 14.80
C ILE A 56 -2.61 22.60 15.43
N GLY A 57 -3.52 21.79 15.99
CA GLY A 57 -4.78 22.24 16.57
C GLY A 57 -5.93 22.34 15.57
N ASN A 58 -5.74 21.88 14.33
CA ASN A 58 -6.80 21.84 13.32
C ASN A 58 -7.60 20.54 13.43
N ILE A 59 -8.49 20.50 14.42
CA ILE A 59 -9.22 19.31 14.82
C ILE A 59 -10.17 18.79 13.72
N GLU A 60 -10.83 19.67 12.97
CA GLU A 60 -11.76 19.27 11.91
C GLU A 60 -11.04 18.58 10.76
N LYS A 61 -9.93 19.17 10.31
CA LYS A 61 -9.12 18.60 9.22
C LYS A 61 -8.44 17.30 9.67
N ALA A 62 -7.97 17.24 10.91
CA ALA A 62 -7.42 16.02 11.49
C ALA A 62 -8.43 14.88 11.51
N LYS A 63 -9.70 15.15 11.89
CA LYS A 63 -10.79 14.17 11.85
C LYS A 63 -11.05 13.66 10.44
N GLU A 64 -11.09 14.55 9.45
CA GLU A 64 -11.32 14.18 8.05
C GLU A 64 -10.19 13.29 7.52
N LEU A 65 -8.93 13.67 7.77
CA LEU A 65 -7.76 12.90 7.38
C LEU A 65 -7.73 11.53 8.05
N LEU A 66 -8.07 11.46 9.34
CA LEU A 66 -8.11 10.21 10.08
C LEU A 66 -9.10 9.20 9.47
N LYS A 67 -10.30 9.67 9.09
CA LYS A 67 -11.29 8.82 8.42
C LYS A 67 -10.75 8.29 7.09
N LYS A 68 -10.08 9.14 6.31
CA LYS A 68 -9.48 8.75 5.03
C LYS A 68 -8.38 7.70 5.22
N GLU A 69 -7.46 7.93 6.16
CA GLU A 69 -6.38 7.00 6.47
C GLU A 69 -6.91 5.64 6.93
N PHE A 70 -7.92 5.62 7.81
CA PHE A 70 -8.56 4.39 8.26
C PHE A 70 -9.12 3.56 7.10
N ILE A 71 -9.84 4.20 6.17
CA ILE A 71 -10.40 3.52 4.99
C ILE A 71 -9.28 3.00 4.07
N ILE A 72 -8.19 3.75 3.90
CA ILE A 72 -7.03 3.34 3.09
C ILE A 72 -6.36 2.10 3.69
N ASP A 73 -6.15 2.07 5.01
CA ASP A 73 -5.56 0.92 5.71
C ASP A 73 -6.42 -0.33 5.56
N ILE A 74 -7.75 -0.19 5.70
CA ILE A 74 -8.70 -1.29 5.48
C ILE A 74 -8.64 -1.77 4.02
N PHE A 75 -8.63 -0.86 3.06
CA PHE A 75 -8.57 -1.22 1.66
C PHE A 75 -7.28 -1.95 1.30
N LYS A 76 -6.16 -1.59 1.95
CA LYS A 76 -4.88 -2.25 1.77
C LYS A 76 -4.93 -3.71 2.22
N ILE A 77 -5.44 -3.99 3.42
CA ILE A 77 -5.59 -5.38 3.91
C ILE A 77 -6.56 -6.16 3.03
N TYR A 78 -7.65 -5.53 2.57
CA TYR A 78 -8.62 -6.16 1.68
C TYR A 78 -7.96 -6.57 0.36
N LYS A 79 -7.21 -5.66 -0.26
CA LYS A 79 -6.48 -5.93 -1.51
C LYS A 79 -5.41 -6.99 -1.36
N GLU A 80 -4.66 -6.98 -0.26
CA GLU A 80 -3.64 -8.01 0.00
C GLU A 80 -4.30 -9.40 0.11
N ILE A 81 -5.43 -9.51 0.80
CA ILE A 81 -6.16 -10.77 0.94
C ILE A 81 -6.73 -11.23 -0.41
N VAL A 82 -7.35 -10.33 -1.19
CA VAL A 82 -7.92 -10.66 -2.51
C VAL A 82 -6.84 -11.02 -3.53
N ALA A 83 -5.65 -10.41 -3.44
CA ALA A 83 -4.54 -10.70 -4.34
C ALA A 83 -3.82 -12.02 -3.99
N THR A 84 -4.01 -12.55 -2.78
CA THR A 84 -3.39 -13.79 -2.34
C THR A 84 -4.32 -14.96 -2.65
N ASP A 85 -3.84 -15.94 -3.41
CA ASP A 85 -4.64 -17.06 -3.91
C ASP A 85 -4.90 -18.09 -2.80
N TYR A 86 -5.80 -17.77 -1.88
CA TYR A 86 -6.25 -18.71 -0.85
C TYR A 86 -7.44 -19.50 -1.38
N SER A 87 -7.27 -20.81 -1.52
CA SER A 87 -8.31 -21.76 -1.92
C SER A 87 -9.46 -21.94 -0.90
N GLN A 88 -9.45 -21.20 0.23
CA GLN A 88 -10.45 -21.28 1.29
C GLN A 88 -10.93 -19.90 1.78
N HIS A 89 -12.18 -19.57 1.46
CA HIS A 89 -12.88 -18.37 1.96
C HIS A 89 -12.84 -18.19 3.49
N GLN A 90 -12.82 -19.27 4.27
CA GLN A 90 -12.75 -19.19 5.73
C GLN A 90 -11.40 -18.67 6.24
N HIS A 91 -10.31 -18.94 5.51
CA HIS A 91 -8.99 -18.41 5.87
C HIS A 91 -8.93 -16.89 5.62
N GLU A 92 -9.47 -16.43 4.48
CA GLU A 92 -9.56 -15.01 4.12
C GLU A 92 -10.31 -14.19 5.20
N ILE A 93 -11.46 -14.68 5.64
CA ILE A 93 -12.30 -14.02 6.65
C ILE A 93 -11.56 -13.92 7.99
N ASN A 94 -10.90 -14.98 8.42
CA ASN A 94 -10.18 -15.00 9.69
C ASN A 94 -8.97 -14.07 9.67
N VAL A 95 -8.21 -14.06 8.58
CA VAL A 95 -7.05 -13.17 8.40
C VAL A 95 -7.50 -11.71 8.37
N TYR A 96 -8.54 -11.38 7.58
CA TYR A 96 -9.11 -10.03 7.53
C TYR A 96 -9.55 -9.56 8.91
N ASN A 97 -10.38 -10.35 9.61
CA ASN A 97 -10.94 -9.97 10.91
C ASN A 97 -9.84 -9.76 11.95
N LYS A 98 -8.76 -10.54 11.89
CA LYS A 98 -7.60 -10.39 12.78
C LYS A 98 -6.84 -9.08 12.51
N GLU A 99 -6.52 -8.80 11.25
CA GLU A 99 -5.80 -7.57 10.90
C GLU A 99 -6.67 -6.32 11.11
N TYR A 100 -7.97 -6.42 10.82
CA TYR A 100 -8.95 -5.37 11.08
C TYR A 100 -8.95 -4.96 12.55
N LYS A 101 -9.01 -5.92 13.48
CA LYS A 101 -8.99 -5.63 14.93
C LYS A 101 -7.72 -4.89 15.37
N LYS A 102 -6.57 -5.18 14.75
CA LYS A 102 -5.32 -4.47 15.05
C LYS A 102 -5.37 -3.02 14.56
N ILE A 103 -5.92 -2.80 13.36
CA ILE A 103 -6.12 -1.46 12.82
C ILE A 103 -7.10 -0.70 13.71
N GLU A 104 -8.26 -1.27 14.00
CA GLU A 104 -9.26 -0.68 14.90
C GLU A 104 -8.66 -0.25 16.24
N ALA A 105 -7.91 -1.13 16.91
CA ALA A 105 -7.24 -0.79 18.17
C ALA A 105 -6.29 0.42 18.03
N ARG A 106 -5.48 0.46 16.97
CA ARG A 106 -4.55 1.58 16.71
C ARG A 106 -5.28 2.92 16.57
N TYR A 107 -6.42 2.94 15.88
CA TYR A 107 -7.18 4.17 15.66
C TYR A 107 -8.02 4.56 16.88
N ARG A 108 -8.43 3.59 17.70
CA ARG A 108 -9.08 3.85 19.01
C ARG A 108 -8.14 4.53 20.00
N ASP A 109 -6.88 4.10 20.03
CA ASP A 109 -5.86 4.70 20.90
C ASP A 109 -5.40 6.09 20.42
N PHE A 110 -5.71 6.45 19.17
CA PHE A 110 -5.17 7.63 18.52
C PHE A 110 -5.78 8.94 19.03
N ILE A 111 -7.10 8.98 19.22
CA ILE A 111 -7.82 10.16 19.75
C ILE A 111 -8.89 9.64 20.71
N CYS A 112 -8.92 10.14 21.94
CA CYS A 112 -10.05 9.93 22.85
C CYS A 112 -11.34 10.34 22.13
N ASN A 113 -12.31 9.43 22.02
CA ASN A 113 -13.56 9.57 21.25
C ASN A 113 -13.44 9.35 19.73
N SER A 114 -12.48 8.56 19.24
CA SER A 114 -12.43 8.15 17.83
C SER A 114 -13.75 7.55 17.30
N ASP A 115 -14.52 6.89 18.18
CA ASP A 115 -15.86 6.35 17.89
C ASP A 115 -16.87 7.39 17.42
N GLU A 116 -16.68 8.67 17.78
CA GLU A 116 -17.53 9.76 17.33
C GLU A 116 -17.30 10.08 15.83
N TYR A 117 -16.13 9.72 15.31
CA TYR A 117 -15.68 10.14 13.98
C TYR A 117 -15.54 8.96 13.01
N ILE A 118 -15.19 7.78 13.49
CA ILE A 118 -14.99 6.57 12.68
C ILE A 118 -16.08 5.55 13.01
N ASP A 119 -16.81 5.13 11.98
CA ASP A 119 -17.72 4.00 12.07
C ASP A 119 -16.93 2.70 11.91
N PHE A 120 -16.46 2.16 13.03
CA PHE A 120 -15.77 0.87 13.08
C PHE A 120 -16.69 -0.33 12.80
N THR A 121 -18.00 -0.15 12.63
CA THR A 121 -18.92 -1.25 12.32
C THR A 121 -19.08 -1.46 10.81
N LYS A 122 -18.73 -0.43 10.02
CA LYS A 122 -18.90 -0.42 8.57
C LYS A 122 -18.05 -1.47 7.84
N PHE A 123 -16.85 -1.74 8.35
CA PHE A 123 -15.87 -2.62 7.72
C PHE A 123 -15.43 -3.79 8.62
N ASN A 124 -16.18 -4.08 9.69
CA ASN A 124 -15.79 -5.06 10.71
C ASN A 124 -15.82 -6.53 10.26
N SER A 125 -16.27 -6.80 9.03
CA SER A 125 -16.22 -8.13 8.42
C SER A 125 -15.74 -8.04 6.98
N PHE A 126 -15.12 -9.13 6.53
CA PHE A 126 -14.64 -9.23 5.15
C PHE A 126 -15.79 -9.07 4.13
N ASP A 127 -16.97 -9.62 4.42
CA ASP A 127 -18.12 -9.52 3.51
C ASP A 127 -18.60 -8.08 3.31
N LYS A 128 -18.63 -7.27 4.38
CA LYS A 128 -18.99 -5.84 4.29
C LYS A 128 -17.94 -5.05 3.51
N ALA A 129 -16.66 -5.33 3.78
CA ALA A 129 -15.58 -4.71 3.03
C ALA A 129 -15.64 -5.10 1.55
N LYS A 130 -15.90 -6.38 1.26
CA LYS A 130 -16.09 -6.88 -0.09
C LYS A 130 -17.26 -6.18 -0.76
N GLU A 131 -18.44 -6.10 -0.15
CA GLU A 131 -19.59 -5.39 -0.73
C GLU A 131 -19.28 -3.93 -1.08
N PHE A 132 -18.50 -3.24 -0.25
CA PHE A 132 -18.14 -1.84 -0.46
C PHE A 132 -17.02 -1.62 -1.50
N PHE A 133 -16.03 -2.53 -1.59
CA PHE A 133 -14.82 -2.36 -2.41
C PHE A 133 -14.81 -3.18 -3.72
N LYS A 134 -15.79 -4.06 -3.95
CA LYS A 134 -15.86 -4.97 -5.11
C LYS A 134 -15.91 -4.24 -6.45
#